data_AF-A0A8C9FID9-F1
#
_entry.id   AF-A0A8C9FID9-F1
#
_cell.length_a   1.000
_cell.length_b   1.000
_cell.length_c   1.000
_cell.angle_alpha   90.00
_cell.angle_beta   90.00
_cell.angle_gamma   90.00
#
_symmetry.space_group_name_H-M   'P 1'
#
loop_
_entity.id
_entity.type
_entity.pdbx_description
1 polymer ?
#
loop_
_entity_poly.entity_id
_entity_poly.type
_entity_poly.pdbx_seq_one_letter_code
_entity_poly.pdbx_strand_id
1 'polypeptide(L)'
;MNPAKSSSFVLDDALHHMWKAHVASVAYALPKFRDSLKYLADPEANFGEDWANGVDFIAATHFSTDLQTTNNFQAFLPQRMLVEEDVLPSISGFSSQQNKVLLSLRALNKANRLTGMSPPEEASSP
;
A
#
# COMPACT_ATOMS: atom_id res chain seq x y z
N MET A 1 -8.41 15.47 -44.18
CA MET A 1 -8.44 14.59 -42.99
C MET A 1 -7.03 14.08 -42.76
N ASN A 2 -6.36 14.52 -41.69
CA ASN A 2 -5.03 14.00 -41.35
C ASN A 2 -5.21 12.60 -40.76
N PRO A 3 -4.51 11.57 -41.29
CA PRO A 3 -4.63 10.22 -40.78
C PRO A 3 -4.11 10.20 -39.34
N ALA A 4 -4.96 9.71 -38.46
CA ALA A 4 -4.78 9.45 -37.03
C ALA A 4 -3.35 9.61 -36.51
N LYS A 5 -3.16 10.62 -35.64
CA LYS A 5 -2.06 10.67 -34.69
C LYS A 5 -2.29 9.52 -33.69
N SER A 6 -1.86 8.30 -34.02
CA SER A 6 -1.89 7.18 -33.09
C SER A 6 -0.91 7.49 -31.97
N SER A 7 -1.43 7.77 -30.78
CA SER A 7 -0.62 7.87 -29.57
C SER A 7 0.00 6.50 -29.31
N SER A 8 1.31 6.37 -29.44
CA SER A 8 2.04 5.18 -28.99
C SER A 8 1.95 5.07 -27.47
N PHE A 9 1.75 3.87 -26.95
CA PHE A 9 1.78 3.61 -25.51
C PHE A 9 3.20 3.82 -24.96
N VAL A 10 3.35 4.72 -24.00
CA VAL A 10 4.58 4.90 -23.22
C VAL A 10 4.33 4.27 -21.85
N LEU A 11 5.04 3.19 -21.55
CA LEU A 11 4.80 2.41 -20.33
C LEU A 11 4.94 3.24 -19.07
N ASP A 12 5.95 4.11 -19.01
CA ASP A 12 6.21 4.95 -17.84
C ASP A 12 5.06 5.95 -17.58
N ASP A 13 4.58 6.65 -18.62
CA ASP A 13 3.42 7.54 -18.51
C ASP A 13 2.15 6.79 -18.07
N ALA A 14 1.96 5.57 -18.58
CA ALA A 14 0.83 4.74 -18.21
C ALA A 14 0.90 4.30 -16.74
N LEU A 15 2.07 3.87 -16.27
CA LEU A 15 2.30 3.51 -14.87
C LEU A 15 2.14 4.73 -13.96
N HIS A 16 2.65 5.90 -14.36
CA HIS A 16 2.46 7.16 -13.65
C HIS A 16 0.97 7.46 -13.43
N HIS A 17 0.17 7.45 -14.50
CA HIS A 17 -1.26 7.75 -14.41
C HIS A 17 -2.04 6.71 -13.62
N MET A 18 -1.72 5.42 -13.80
CA MET A 18 -2.34 4.32 -13.06
C MET A 18 -2.05 4.45 -11.55
N TRP A 19 -0.78 4.64 -11.17
CA TRP A 19 -0.39 4.80 -9.77
C TRP A 19 -0.97 6.05 -9.14
N LYS A 20 -1.00 7.17 -9.87
CA LYS A 20 -1.65 8.41 -9.41
C LYS A 20 -3.13 8.18 -9.07
N ALA A 21 -3.86 7.45 -9.92
CA ALA A 21 -5.25 7.11 -9.65
C ALA A 21 -5.39 6.14 -8.47
N HIS A 22 -4.52 5.13 -8.39
CA HIS A 22 -4.52 4.13 -7.32
C HIS A 22 -4.27 4.76 -5.95
N VAL A 23 -3.22 5.57 -5.80
CA VAL A 23 -2.89 6.30 -4.57
C VAL A 23 -4.03 7.23 -4.16
N ALA A 24 -4.60 7.99 -5.10
CA ALA A 24 -5.74 8.87 -4.81
C ALA A 24 -6.97 8.09 -4.29
N SER A 25 -7.22 6.90 -4.85
CA SER A 25 -8.29 6.02 -4.39
C SER A 25 -8.05 5.51 -2.97
N VAL A 26 -6.83 5.06 -2.67
CA VAL A 26 -6.44 4.59 -1.32
C VAL A 26 -6.56 5.72 -0.30
N ALA A 27 -6.03 6.92 -0.60
CA ALA A 27 -6.12 8.08 0.28
C ALA A 27 -7.58 8.47 0.58
N TYR A 28 -8.46 8.38 -0.42
CA TYR A 28 -9.89 8.64 -0.25
C TYR A 28 -10.60 7.55 0.57
N ALA A 29 -10.22 6.29 0.39
CA ALA A 29 -10.83 5.15 1.05
C ALA A 29 -10.40 4.99 2.52
N LEU A 30 -9.12 5.22 2.82
CA LEU A 30 -8.53 4.98 4.15
C LEU A 30 -9.36 5.55 5.32
N PRO A 31 -9.76 6.85 5.35
CA PRO A 31 -10.55 7.38 6.46
C PRO A 31 -11.93 6.73 6.59
N LYS A 32 -12.52 6.26 5.48
CA LYS A 32 -13.84 5.63 5.45
C LYS A 32 -13.83 4.21 6.01
N PHE A 33 -12.71 3.51 5.88
CA PHE A 33 -12.56 2.15 6.37
C PHE A 33 -11.97 2.06 7.79
N ARG A 34 -11.60 3.19 8.42
CA ARG A 34 -11.11 3.21 9.81
C ARG A 34 -12.06 2.54 10.80
N ASP A 35 -13.36 2.74 10.64
CA ASP A 35 -14.35 2.08 11.51
C ASP A 35 -14.43 0.57 11.26
N SER A 36 -14.17 0.12 10.03
CA SER A 36 -14.10 -1.29 9.70
C SER A 36 -12.87 -1.98 10.30
N LEU A 37 -11.74 -1.27 10.42
CA LEU A 37 -10.51 -1.82 11.01
C LEU A 37 -10.68 -2.22 12.48
N LYS A 38 -11.61 -1.60 13.21
CA LYS A 38 -11.92 -1.93 14.62
C LYS A 38 -12.44 -3.34 14.84
N TYR A 39 -12.86 -4.02 13.78
CA TYR A 39 -13.34 -5.41 13.84
C TYR A 39 -12.27 -6.45 13.49
N LEU A 40 -11.05 -6.01 13.17
CA LEU A 40 -9.90 -6.86 12.88
C LEU A 40 -9.00 -6.96 14.12
N ALA A 41 -8.20 -8.02 14.21
CA ALA A 41 -7.14 -8.12 15.21
C ALA A 41 -6.13 -6.97 15.01
N ASP A 42 -5.51 -6.51 16.09
CA ASP A 42 -4.59 -5.37 16.04
C ASP A 42 -3.46 -5.57 15.02
N PRO A 43 -2.83 -6.74 14.88
CA PRO A 43 -1.82 -6.97 13.86
C PRO A 43 -2.33 -6.77 12.42
N GLU A 44 -3.55 -7.20 12.12
CA GLU A 44 -4.16 -7.06 10.79
C GLU A 44 -4.59 -5.62 10.52
N ALA A 45 -5.22 -4.96 11.50
CA ALA A 45 -5.60 -3.55 11.38
C ALA A 45 -4.37 -2.66 11.13
N ASN A 46 -3.29 -2.89 11.89
CA ASN A 46 -2.02 -2.18 11.71
C ASN A 46 -1.39 -2.48 10.34
N PHE A 47 -1.45 -3.73 9.87
CA PHE A 47 -0.97 -4.07 8.53
C PHE A 47 -1.74 -3.33 7.44
N GLY A 48 -3.06 -3.18 7.59
CA GLY A 48 -3.87 -2.37 6.66
C GLY A 48 -3.41 -0.92 6.56
N GLU A 49 -3.10 -0.28 7.68
CA GLU A 49 -2.55 1.09 7.71
C GLU A 49 -1.11 1.17 7.17
N ASP A 50 -0.26 0.20 7.54
CA ASP A 50 1.12 0.09 7.07
C ASP A 50 1.16 -0.10 5.54
N TRP A 51 0.26 -0.93 4.99
CA TRP A 51 0.07 -1.13 3.56
C TRP A 51 -0.41 0.14 2.86
N ALA A 52 -1.46 0.79 3.38
CA ALA A 52 -2.01 2.01 2.78
C ALA A 52 -0.95 3.12 2.64
N ASN A 53 -0.08 3.29 3.65
CA ASN A 53 1.06 4.20 3.58
C ASN A 53 2.19 3.68 2.66
N GLY A 54 2.47 2.37 2.69
CA GLY A 54 3.52 1.76 1.88
C GLY A 54 3.27 1.86 0.37
N VAL A 55 1.99 1.89 -0.05
CA VAL A 55 1.59 2.02 -1.46
C VAL A 55 2.11 3.32 -2.09
N ASP A 56 2.22 4.41 -1.34
CA ASP A 56 2.80 5.67 -1.85
C ASP A 56 4.26 5.48 -2.31
N PHE A 57 5.04 4.69 -1.57
CA PHE A 57 6.43 4.39 -1.91
C PHE A 57 6.53 3.45 -3.10
N ILE A 58 5.65 2.45 -3.20
CA ILE A 58 5.60 1.52 -4.35
C ILE A 58 5.21 2.29 -5.62
N ALA A 59 4.24 3.20 -5.50
CA ALA A 59 3.80 4.07 -6.59
C ALA A 59 4.93 4.98 -7.08
N ALA A 60 5.72 5.55 -6.15
CA ALA A 60 6.83 6.44 -6.48
C ALA A 60 7.94 5.77 -7.31
N THR A 61 8.06 4.43 -7.28
CA THR A 61 9.02 3.71 -8.13
C THR A 61 8.50 3.38 -9.52
N HIS A 62 7.26 3.79 -9.86
CA HIS A 62 6.55 3.33 -11.06
C HIS A 62 6.57 1.79 -11.16
N PHE A 63 6.29 1.10 -10.05
CA PHE A 63 6.33 -0.36 -10.01
C PHE A 63 5.42 -0.97 -11.10
N SER A 64 5.90 -1.96 -11.85
CA SER A 64 5.09 -2.59 -12.89
C SER A 64 3.97 -3.42 -12.27
N THR A 65 2.72 -3.11 -12.63
CA THR A 65 1.53 -3.86 -12.18
C THR A 65 1.07 -4.88 -13.22
N ASP A 66 1.99 -5.37 -14.06
CA ASP A 66 1.69 -6.50 -14.92
C ASP A 66 1.46 -7.79 -14.11
N LEU A 67 0.89 -8.80 -14.76
CA LEU A 67 0.50 -10.05 -14.11
C LEU A 67 1.70 -10.78 -13.47
N GLN A 68 2.84 -10.85 -14.15
CA GLN A 68 3.99 -11.60 -13.67
C GLN A 68 4.64 -10.90 -12.49
N THR A 69 4.83 -9.59 -12.59
CA THR A 69 5.43 -8.77 -11.56
C THR A 69 4.57 -8.74 -10.30
N THR A 70 3.25 -8.54 -10.46
CA THR A 70 2.30 -8.58 -9.34
C THR A 70 2.23 -9.96 -8.71
N ASN A 71 2.22 -11.03 -9.52
CA ASN A 71 2.18 -12.40 -9.00
C ASN A 71 3.42 -12.75 -8.16
N ASN A 72 4.60 -12.26 -8.56
CA ASN A 72 5.81 -12.45 -7.78
C ASN A 72 5.78 -11.61 -6.50
N PHE A 73 5.27 -10.38 -6.56
CA PHE A 73 5.18 -9.49 -5.42
C PHE A 73 4.24 -10.02 -4.32
N GLN A 74 3.05 -10.50 -4.71
CA GLN A 74 2.06 -11.00 -3.75
C GLN A 74 2.55 -12.20 -2.93
N ALA A 75 3.50 -12.99 -3.45
CA ALA A 75 4.08 -14.12 -2.72
C ALA A 75 4.82 -13.69 -1.44
N PHE A 76 5.24 -12.42 -1.35
CA PHE A 76 5.90 -11.86 -0.18
C PHE A 76 4.94 -11.15 0.79
N LEU A 77 3.66 -11.03 0.44
CA LEU A 77 2.63 -10.53 1.34
C LEU A 77 2.11 -11.66 2.26
N PRO A 78 1.47 -11.31 3.38
CA PRO A 78 0.75 -12.29 4.21
C PRO A 78 -0.23 -13.11 3.36
N GLN A 79 -0.13 -14.44 3.44
CA GLN A 79 -1.04 -15.36 2.73
C GLN A 79 -2.28 -15.72 3.57
N ARG A 80 -2.43 -15.07 4.72
CA ARG A 80 -3.58 -15.14 5.63
C ARG A 80 -3.66 -13.83 6.39
N MET A 81 -4.84 -13.51 6.92
CA MET A 81 -4.97 -12.42 7.88
C MET A 81 -4.09 -12.68 9.10
N LEU A 82 -3.54 -11.60 9.65
CA LEU A 82 -2.77 -11.62 10.87
C LEU A 82 -3.70 -11.79 12.08
N VAL A 83 -3.22 -12.53 13.07
CA VAL A 83 -3.93 -12.80 14.34
C VAL A 83 -3.14 -12.24 15.50
N GLU A 84 -3.73 -12.20 16.69
CA GLU A 84 -3.15 -11.54 17.87
C GLU A 84 -1.77 -12.07 18.27
N GLU A 85 -1.51 -13.36 18.02
CA GLU A 85 -0.24 -14.02 18.31
C GLU A 85 0.86 -13.73 17.28
N ASP A 86 0.55 -13.06 16.17
CA ASP A 86 1.51 -12.73 15.12
C ASP A 86 2.37 -11.53 15.50
N VAL A 87 3.54 -11.83 16.06
CA VAL A 87 4.49 -10.82 16.53
C VAL A 87 5.70 -10.72 15.58
N LEU A 88 5.84 -9.55 14.94
CA LEU A 88 7.06 -9.19 14.21
C LEU A 88 8.27 -9.10 15.18
N PRO A 89 9.49 -9.47 14.76
CA PRO A 89 9.95 -9.69 13.39
C PRO A 89 9.80 -11.12 12.86
N SER A 90 9.21 -12.03 13.63
CA SER A 90 9.24 -13.46 13.31
C SER A 90 7.90 -14.12 13.59
N ILE A 91 7.02 -14.05 12.60
CA ILE A 91 5.73 -14.75 12.60
C ILE A 91 5.94 -16.22 12.19
N SER A 92 5.46 -17.13 13.03
CA SER A 92 5.53 -18.57 12.76
C SER A 92 4.69 -18.93 11.52
N GLY A 93 5.26 -19.75 10.65
CA GLY A 93 4.63 -20.15 9.38
C GLY A 93 4.81 -19.16 8.23
N PHE A 94 5.44 -17.99 8.47
CA PHE A 94 5.81 -17.06 7.40
C PHE A 94 7.28 -17.26 6.99
N SER A 95 7.56 -17.06 5.71
CA SER A 95 8.93 -17.03 5.19
C SER A 95 9.71 -15.83 5.73
N SER A 96 11.04 -15.89 5.62
CA SER A 96 11.90 -14.76 5.99
C SER A 96 11.59 -13.49 5.18
N GLN A 97 11.17 -13.67 3.92
CA GLN A 97 10.84 -12.58 3.01
C GLN A 97 9.52 -11.91 3.40
N GLN A 98 8.50 -12.69 3.77
CA GLN A 98 7.22 -12.15 4.24
C GLN A 98 7.40 -11.32 5.52
N ASN A 99 8.15 -11.85 6.49
CA ASN A 99 8.47 -11.12 7.71
C ASN A 99 9.23 -9.81 7.43
N LYS A 100 10.17 -9.82 6.47
CA LYS A 100 10.89 -8.61 6.04
C LYS A 100 9.98 -7.57 5.39
N VAL A 101 9.04 -7.98 4.55
CA VAL A 101 8.08 -7.06 3.92
C VAL A 101 7.23 -6.38 4.97
N LEU A 102 6.65 -7.14 5.91
CA LEU A 102 5.86 -6.58 7.01
C LEU A 102 6.66 -5.58 7.86
N LEU A 103 7.90 -5.92 8.21
CA LEU A 103 8.80 -5.00 8.93
C LEU A 103 9.08 -3.72 8.14
N SER A 104 9.28 -3.85 6.83
CA SER A 104 9.60 -2.72 5.96
C SER A 104 8.40 -1.77 5.84
N LEU A 105 7.20 -2.29 5.62
CA LEU A 105 5.97 -1.49 5.56
C LEU A 105 5.72 -0.75 6.88
N ARG A 106 5.88 -1.44 8.01
CA ARG A 106 5.78 -0.81 9.34
C ARG A 106 6.80 0.28 9.57
N ALA A 107 8.03 0.08 9.08
CA ALA A 107 9.09 1.09 9.17
C ALA A 107 8.77 2.32 8.33
N LEU A 108 8.26 2.15 7.11
CA LEU A 108 7.83 3.24 6.23
C LEU A 108 6.70 4.06 6.86
N ASN A 109 5.66 3.40 7.38
CA ASN A 109 4.55 4.08 8.06
C ASN A 109 5.03 4.87 9.28
N LYS A 110 5.88 4.25 10.13
CA LYS A 110 6.48 4.94 11.28
C LYS A 110 7.29 6.17 10.84
N ALA A 111 8.09 6.05 9.78
CA ALA A 111 8.86 7.17 9.26
C ALA A 111 7.95 8.31 8.77
N ASN A 112 6.89 8.02 8.02
CA ASN A 112 5.91 9.01 7.56
C ASN A 112 5.23 9.76 8.72
N ARG A 113 4.87 9.04 9.78
CA ARG A 113 4.28 9.66 10.99
C ARG A 113 5.26 10.57 11.72
N LEU A 114 6.54 10.22 11.75
CA LEU A 114 7.59 11.03 12.39
C LEU A 114 7.93 12.29 11.58
N THR A 115 7.82 12.24 10.26
CA THR A 115 8.12 13.39 9.38
C THR A 115 6.92 14.31 9.14
N GLY A 116 5.77 14.02 9.74
CA GLY A 116 4.57 14.88 9.67
C GLY A 116 3.85 14.82 8.32
N MET A 117 4.09 13.80 7.50
CA MET A 117 3.42 13.60 6.21
C MET A 117 2.08 12.86 6.35
N SER A 118 1.41 13.02 7.49
CA SER A 118 0.03 12.56 7.68
C SER A 118 -0.91 13.31 6.75
N PRO A 119 -1.93 12.65 6.16
CA PRO A 119 -2.99 13.36 5.43
C PRO A 119 -3.62 14.38 6.38
N PRO A 120 -4.01 15.57 5.87
CA PRO A 120 -4.47 16.67 6.70
C PRO A 120 -5.63 16.19 7.59
N GLU A 121 -5.46 16.38 8.89
CA GLU A 121 -6.52 16.26 9.88
C GLU A 121 -7.62 17.23 9.45
N GLU A 122 -8.78 16.69 9.07
CA GLU A 122 -9.94 17.50 8.73
C GLU A 122 -10.16 18.50 9.86
N ALA A 123 -10.28 19.76 9.46
CA ALA A 123 -10.66 20.86 10.32
C ALA A 123 -11.86 20.44 11.17
N SER A 124 -11.60 20.21 12.46
CA SER A 124 -12.67 20.23 13.44
C SER A 124 -13.30 21.61 13.44
N SER A 125 -14.60 21.61 13.14
CA SER A 125 -15.63 22.48 13.72
C SER A 125 -15.93 23.82 13.04
N PRO A 126 -17.17 24.34 13.21
CA PRO A 126 -18.21 23.93 14.17
C PRO A 126 -19.39 23.13 13.60
#